data_AF-A0A131YIF0-F1
#
_entry.id   AF-A0A131YIF0-F1
#
_cell.length_a   1.000
_cell.length_b   1.000
_cell.length_c   1.000
_cell.angle_alpha   90.00
_cell.angle_beta   90.00
_cell.angle_gamma   90.00
#
_symmetry.space_group_name_H-M   'P 1'
#
loop_
_entity.id
_entity.type
_entity.pdbx_description
1 polymer ?
#
loop_
_entity_poly.entity_id
_entity_poly.type
_entity_poly.pdbx_seq_one_letter_code
_entity_poly.pdbx_strand_id
1 'polypeptide(L)'
;MADMLTKGGGGDAVEQIDSSPKTDGSESSVESHQPLTPSSLKRHLRKTYGRRPMELVSRYFRAIFDLSAYANKAAFLARCRAMRVVPTDYRVDCPDIKNTRNVVRILDKCSYKLMLADLDYNRMRKVQVSRLLELLHQKLAKALSHDDLHSVLALSKAKYENIFEATREQQRATFADLLKEYKISGKEVVEEESED
;
A
#
# COMPACT_ATOMS: atom_id res chain seq x y z
N MET A 1 39.83 56.44 -24.17
CA MET A 1 41.06 55.65 -24.03
C MET A 1 40.62 54.23 -23.67
N ALA A 2 40.88 53.17 -24.43
CA ALA A 2 41.38 53.00 -25.81
C ALA A 2 40.69 51.72 -26.34
N ASP A 3 40.18 51.64 -27.57
CA ASP A 3 40.90 51.33 -28.83
C ASP A 3 41.65 49.96 -28.76
N MET A 4 41.55 49.01 -29.72
CA MET A 4 40.99 49.00 -31.09
C MET A 4 40.48 47.59 -31.53
N LEU A 5 39.56 47.56 -32.53
CA LEU A 5 39.38 46.68 -33.74
C LEU A 5 39.87 45.20 -33.76
N THR A 6 39.52 44.27 -34.68
CA THR A 6 39.05 44.21 -36.10
C THR A 6 38.56 42.74 -36.37
N LYS A 7 37.83 42.27 -37.41
CA LYS A 7 37.00 42.82 -38.53
C LYS A 7 36.17 41.67 -39.18
N GLY A 8 35.08 41.98 -39.89
CA GLY A 8 34.45 41.13 -40.93
C GLY A 8 33.33 40.18 -40.44
N GLY A 9 32.20 39.97 -41.14
CA GLY A 9 31.74 40.43 -42.46
C GLY A 9 31.86 39.33 -43.54
N GLY A 10 30.87 39.06 -44.39
CA GLY A 10 29.50 39.62 -44.51
C GLY A 10 28.76 38.95 -45.70
N GLY A 11 27.50 39.32 -45.95
CA GLY A 11 26.70 38.80 -47.07
C GLY A 11 25.20 38.80 -46.76
N ASP A 12 24.38 39.27 -47.71
CA ASP A 12 22.92 39.44 -47.60
C ASP A 12 22.27 39.24 -48.99
N ALA A 13 20.95 39.03 -49.04
CA ALA A 13 20.15 38.53 -50.19
C ALA A 13 20.51 37.07 -50.61
N VAL A 14 19.61 36.25 -51.18
CA VAL A 14 18.58 36.50 -52.22
C VAL A 14 17.24 35.80 -51.89
N GLU A 15 16.13 36.36 -52.39
CA GLU A 15 14.76 35.82 -52.28
C GLU A 15 14.49 34.61 -53.20
N GLN A 16 13.55 33.74 -52.81
CA GLN A 16 12.64 33.11 -53.78
C GLN A 16 11.33 32.67 -53.12
N ILE A 17 10.25 32.70 -53.90
CA ILE A 17 8.86 32.46 -53.50
C ILE A 17 8.30 31.37 -54.41
N ASP A 18 7.61 30.36 -53.87
CA ASP A 18 6.44 29.78 -54.59
C ASP A 18 5.40 29.10 -53.68
N SER A 19 4.21 29.02 -54.27
CA SER A 19 2.87 28.54 -53.94
C SER A 19 2.69 27.34 -52.98
N SER A 20 1.57 27.40 -52.25
CA SER A 20 0.94 26.26 -51.57
C SER A 20 0.16 25.37 -52.56
N PRO A 21 -0.28 24.18 -52.12
CA PRO A 21 -1.73 24.02 -51.98
C PRO A 21 -2.17 23.43 -50.62
N LYS A 22 -3.47 23.56 -50.32
CA LYS A 22 -4.11 22.93 -49.16
C LYS A 22 -4.30 21.43 -49.39
N THR A 23 -4.24 20.66 -48.31
CA THR A 23 -4.95 19.39 -48.17
C THR A 23 -5.71 19.38 -46.85
N ASP A 24 -7.04 19.35 -46.92
CA ASP A 24 -7.86 18.90 -45.80
C ASP A 24 -7.63 17.39 -45.59
N GLY A 25 -7.44 17.00 -44.33
CA GLY A 25 -7.04 15.65 -43.94
C GLY A 25 -7.56 15.32 -42.56
N SER A 26 -8.88 15.24 -42.44
CA SER A 26 -9.56 14.90 -41.18
C SER A 26 -9.33 13.44 -40.79
N GLU A 27 -9.69 13.11 -39.55
CA GLU A 27 -9.87 11.74 -39.03
C GLU A 27 -8.62 10.84 -39.01
N SER A 28 -7.85 10.92 -37.91
CA SER A 28 -7.86 9.81 -36.94
C SER A 28 -7.03 10.16 -35.69
N SER A 29 -7.66 10.81 -34.71
CA SER A 29 -7.14 10.78 -33.34
C SER A 29 -7.43 9.41 -32.75
N VAL A 30 -6.57 8.43 -33.06
CA VAL A 30 -6.58 7.13 -32.39
C VAL A 30 -6.33 7.37 -30.90
N GLU A 31 -7.40 7.34 -30.11
CA GLU A 31 -7.32 7.27 -28.65
C GLU A 31 -6.70 5.93 -28.29
N SER A 32 -5.37 5.89 -28.30
CA SER A 32 -4.60 4.74 -27.91
C SER A 32 -4.84 4.51 -26.42
N HIS A 33 -5.76 3.61 -26.11
CA HIS A 33 -5.91 2.96 -24.81
C HIS A 33 -4.66 2.11 -24.51
N GLN A 34 -3.51 2.75 -24.41
CA GLN A 34 -2.32 2.15 -23.82
C GLN A 34 -2.70 1.68 -22.41
N PRO A 35 -2.33 0.45 -22.02
CA PRO A 35 -2.64 -0.04 -20.69
C PRO A 35 -2.11 0.96 -19.66
N LEU A 36 -2.98 1.38 -18.73
CA LEU A 36 -2.69 2.42 -17.73
C LEU A 36 -1.70 1.90 -16.67
N THR A 37 -0.43 1.82 -17.07
CA THR A 37 0.67 1.46 -16.19
C THR A 37 0.69 2.36 -14.95
N PRO A 38 1.19 1.88 -13.79
CA PRO A 38 1.25 2.67 -12.58
C PRO A 38 2.09 3.96 -12.70
N SER A 39 2.98 4.03 -13.71
CA SER A 39 3.77 5.21 -14.06
C SER A 39 3.02 6.17 -15.00
N SER A 40 2.34 5.68 -16.04
CA SER A 40 1.57 6.54 -16.95
C SER A 40 0.37 7.19 -16.25
N LEU A 41 -0.41 6.43 -15.47
CA LEU A 41 -1.51 7.00 -14.66
C LEU A 41 -0.99 8.05 -13.67
N LYS A 42 0.11 7.78 -12.95
CA LYS A 42 0.74 8.73 -12.02
C LYS A 42 1.25 10.01 -12.72
N ARG A 43 1.68 9.92 -13.98
CA ARG A 43 2.10 11.08 -14.79
C ARG A 43 0.90 11.89 -15.27
N HIS A 44 -0.15 11.23 -15.77
CA HIS A 44 -1.42 11.84 -16.16
C HIS A 44 -2.06 12.59 -15.00
N LEU A 45 -2.36 11.91 -13.88
CA LEU A 45 -3.01 12.52 -12.72
C LEU A 45 -2.24 13.74 -12.18
N ARG A 46 -0.90 13.70 -12.20
CA ARG A 46 -0.05 14.83 -11.81
C ARG A 46 -0.12 16.00 -12.80
N LYS A 47 -0.21 15.74 -14.10
CA LYS A 47 -0.36 16.77 -15.14
C LYS A 47 -1.75 17.44 -15.06
N THR A 48 -2.79 16.63 -14.90
CA THR A 48 -4.20 17.04 -14.99
C THR A 48 -4.70 17.72 -13.71
N TYR A 49 -4.38 17.15 -12.54
CA TYR A 49 -4.93 17.61 -11.24
C TYR A 49 -3.89 18.30 -10.34
N GLY A 50 -2.62 18.31 -10.73
CA GLY A 50 -1.54 18.93 -9.98
C GLY A 50 -1.23 18.26 -8.63
N ARG A 51 -0.67 19.04 -7.69
CA ARG A 51 -0.09 18.50 -6.45
C ARG A 51 -1.14 18.02 -5.42
N ARG A 52 -2.18 18.81 -5.15
CA ARG A 52 -3.08 18.61 -3.99
C ARG A 52 -3.95 17.34 -4.10
N PRO A 53 -4.55 17.00 -5.25
CA PRO A 53 -5.21 15.71 -5.45
C PRO A 53 -4.23 14.53 -5.47
N MET A 54 -3.02 14.70 -6.00
CA MET A 54 -1.98 13.66 -5.93
C MET A 54 -1.53 13.34 -4.49
N GLU A 55 -1.58 14.31 -3.57
CA GLU A 55 -1.39 14.04 -2.13
C GLU A 55 -2.57 13.27 -1.52
N LEU A 56 -3.82 13.51 -1.95
CA LEU A 56 -4.98 12.70 -1.54
C LEU A 56 -4.86 11.27 -2.04
N VAL A 57 -4.52 11.06 -3.32
CA VAL A 57 -4.27 9.74 -3.91
C VAL A 57 -3.17 9.01 -3.12
N SER A 58 -2.06 9.70 -2.84
CA SER A 58 -0.95 9.12 -2.05
C SER A 58 -1.34 8.72 -0.63
N ARG A 59 -2.24 9.49 0.02
CA ARG A 59 -2.80 9.14 1.35
C ARG A 59 -3.77 7.96 1.26
N TYR A 60 -4.58 7.88 0.21
CA TYR A 60 -5.52 6.77 -0.03
C TYR A 60 -4.79 5.44 -0.22
N PHE A 61 -3.77 5.39 -1.08
CA PHE A 61 -2.91 4.20 -1.23
C PHE A 61 -2.26 3.78 0.09
N ARG A 62 -1.75 4.72 0.91
CA ARG A 62 -1.16 4.40 2.22
C ARG A 62 -2.19 3.81 3.18
N ALA A 63 -3.35 4.45 3.33
CA ALA A 63 -4.41 3.96 4.20
C ALA A 63 -4.94 2.57 3.77
N ILE A 64 -4.89 2.22 2.48
CA ILE A 64 -5.20 0.87 1.98
C ILE A 64 -4.17 -0.15 2.49
N PHE A 65 -2.87 0.16 2.47
CA PHE A 65 -1.83 -0.73 3.01
C PHE A 65 -1.84 -0.79 4.55
N ASP A 66 -2.14 0.32 5.22
CA ASP A 66 -2.35 0.35 6.67
C ASP A 66 -3.52 -0.58 7.04
N LEU A 67 -4.63 -0.52 6.30
CA LEU A 67 -5.77 -1.41 6.50
C LEU A 67 -5.41 -2.89 6.23
N SER A 68 -4.64 -3.20 5.18
CA SER A 68 -4.22 -4.58 4.90
C SER A 68 -3.36 -5.15 6.03
N ALA A 69 -2.42 -4.34 6.54
CA ALA A 69 -1.54 -4.72 7.64
C ALA A 69 -2.33 -4.96 8.94
N TYR A 70 -3.16 -3.99 9.35
CA TYR A 70 -3.98 -4.12 10.57
C TYR A 70 -5.00 -5.27 10.48
N ALA A 71 -5.59 -5.51 9.31
CA ALA A 71 -6.54 -6.62 9.11
C ALA A 71 -5.86 -8.00 9.20
N ASN A 72 -4.74 -8.19 8.51
CA ASN A 72 -3.98 -9.45 8.57
C ASN A 72 -3.41 -9.71 9.96
N LYS A 73 -2.75 -8.71 10.58
CA LYS A 73 -2.19 -8.83 11.93
C LYS A 73 -3.27 -9.15 12.97
N ALA A 74 -4.44 -8.50 12.92
CA ALA A 74 -5.57 -8.84 13.78
C ALA A 74 -6.08 -10.28 13.56
N ALA A 75 -6.16 -10.77 12.32
CA ALA A 75 -6.60 -12.14 12.03
C ALA A 75 -5.59 -13.20 12.49
N PHE A 76 -4.29 -12.96 12.29
CA PHE A 76 -3.21 -13.80 12.80
C PHE A 76 -3.21 -13.88 14.33
N LEU A 77 -3.28 -12.74 15.01
CA LEU A 77 -3.31 -12.70 16.48
C LEU A 77 -4.61 -13.28 17.07
N ALA A 78 -5.73 -13.22 16.35
CA ALA A 78 -6.98 -13.90 16.74
C ALA A 78 -6.81 -15.43 16.71
N ARG A 79 -6.25 -16.01 15.64
CA ARG A 79 -5.92 -17.45 15.58
C ARG A 79 -4.91 -17.87 16.67
N CYS A 80 -3.94 -17.02 16.97
CA CYS A 80 -2.99 -17.27 18.07
C CYS A 80 -3.67 -17.27 19.45
N ARG A 81 -4.60 -16.33 19.68
CA ARG A 81 -5.44 -16.27 20.88
C ARG A 81 -6.31 -17.51 21.05
N ALA A 82 -6.93 -18.00 19.97
CA ALA A 82 -7.78 -19.20 19.98
C ALA A 82 -6.98 -20.41 20.48
N MET A 83 -6.02 -20.87 19.68
CA MET A 83 -5.13 -22.01 19.99
C MET A 83 -4.15 -21.76 21.16
N ARG A 84 -4.27 -20.63 21.86
CA ARG A 84 -3.49 -20.21 23.05
C ARG A 84 -1.97 -20.17 22.85
N VAL A 85 -1.52 -20.05 21.60
CA VAL A 85 -0.10 -19.92 21.23
C VAL A 85 0.36 -18.47 21.27
N VAL A 86 1.63 -18.23 21.57
CA VAL A 86 2.23 -16.89 21.58
C VAL A 86 3.33 -16.81 20.51
N PRO A 87 3.17 -15.96 19.47
CA PRO A 87 4.19 -15.73 18.47
C PRO A 87 5.48 -15.19 19.08
N THR A 88 6.62 -15.55 18.50
CA THR A 88 7.96 -15.25 19.04
C THR A 88 8.17 -13.75 19.32
N ASP A 89 7.66 -12.87 18.45
CA ASP A 89 7.68 -11.40 18.59
C ASP A 89 7.13 -10.86 19.92
N TYR A 90 6.28 -11.63 20.63
CA TYR A 90 5.66 -11.22 21.90
C TYR A 90 6.26 -11.90 23.12
N ARG A 91 7.20 -12.84 22.94
CA ARG A 91 7.78 -13.62 24.04
C ARG A 91 8.74 -12.72 24.81
N VAL A 92 8.35 -12.38 26.04
CA VAL A 92 9.18 -11.63 26.97
C VAL A 92 10.12 -12.59 27.65
N ASP A 93 11.42 -12.52 27.33
CA ASP A 93 12.48 -13.15 28.09
C ASP A 93 13.20 -12.13 29.00
N CYS A 94 14.04 -12.62 29.90
CA CYS A 94 14.94 -11.80 30.70
C CYS A 94 16.08 -12.70 31.22
N PRO A 95 17.27 -12.67 30.60
CA PRO A 95 18.35 -13.61 30.91
C PRO A 95 18.95 -13.41 32.31
N ASP A 96 18.86 -12.20 32.86
CA ASP A 96 19.45 -11.83 34.15
C ASP A 96 18.65 -12.35 35.37
N ILE A 97 17.39 -12.75 35.16
CA ILE A 97 16.52 -13.25 36.24
C ILE A 97 16.67 -14.77 36.37
N LYS A 98 16.89 -15.26 37.59
CA LYS A 98 16.92 -16.71 37.89
C LYS A 98 15.68 -17.40 37.34
N ASN A 99 15.89 -18.28 36.36
CA ASN A 99 14.86 -18.96 35.59
C ASN A 99 14.12 -20.02 36.44
N THR A 100 13.23 -19.56 37.31
CA THR A 100 12.39 -20.41 38.16
C THR A 100 11.01 -20.60 37.53
N ARG A 101 10.33 -21.72 37.84
CA ARG A 101 8.98 -22.02 37.35
C ARG A 101 7.95 -20.89 37.60
N ASN A 102 8.15 -20.08 38.64
CA ASN A 102 7.28 -18.94 38.92
C ASN A 102 7.61 -17.72 38.06
N VAL A 103 8.89 -17.47 37.75
CA VAL A 103 9.32 -16.42 36.82
C VAL A 103 8.82 -16.73 35.40
N VAL A 104 9.01 -17.97 34.91
CA VAL A 104 8.48 -18.41 33.59
C VAL A 104 6.98 -18.12 33.47
N ARG A 105 6.18 -18.57 34.45
CA ARG A 105 4.73 -18.32 34.51
C ARG A 105 4.32 -16.85 34.56
N ILE A 106 5.21 -15.93 34.94
CA ILE A 106 4.98 -14.49 34.90
C ILE A 106 5.32 -13.95 33.51
N LEU A 107 6.46 -14.35 32.94
CA LEU A 107 6.88 -14.03 31.59
C LEU A 107 5.87 -14.50 30.53
N ASP A 108 5.36 -15.74 30.64
CA ASP A 108 4.30 -16.29 29.78
C ASP A 108 3.05 -15.37 29.80
N LYS A 109 2.63 -14.95 30.99
CA LYS A 109 1.45 -14.08 31.20
C LYS A 109 1.68 -12.66 30.65
N CYS A 110 2.89 -12.12 30.79
CA CYS A 110 3.25 -10.83 30.20
C CYS A 110 3.24 -10.92 28.67
N SER A 111 3.81 -11.98 28.11
CA SER A 111 3.86 -12.26 26.66
C SER A 111 2.46 -12.36 26.06
N TYR A 112 1.57 -13.15 26.68
CA TYR A 112 0.18 -13.29 26.24
C TYR A 112 -0.61 -11.98 26.39
N LYS A 113 -0.39 -11.20 27.47
CA LYS A 113 -1.00 -9.87 27.63
C LYS A 113 -0.55 -8.87 26.56
N LEU A 114 0.73 -8.88 26.19
CA LEU A 114 1.28 -8.03 25.13
C LEU A 114 0.64 -8.37 23.78
N MET A 115 0.52 -9.67 23.47
CA MET A 115 -0.15 -10.18 22.27
C MET A 115 -1.62 -9.75 22.20
N LEU A 116 -2.37 -9.83 23.32
CA LEU A 116 -3.76 -9.39 23.38
C LEU A 116 -3.91 -7.87 23.23
N ALA A 117 -3.03 -7.08 23.86
CA ALA A 117 -3.05 -5.62 23.72
C ALA A 117 -2.80 -5.18 22.26
N ASP A 118 -1.90 -5.85 21.55
CA ASP A 118 -1.67 -5.60 20.12
C ASP A 118 -2.84 -6.08 19.25
N LEU A 119 -3.48 -7.22 19.57
CA LEU A 119 -4.70 -7.68 18.88
C LEU A 119 -5.81 -6.62 18.94
N ASP A 120 -6.10 -6.08 20.12
CA ASP A 120 -7.16 -5.08 20.29
C ASP A 120 -6.77 -3.71 19.71
N TYR A 121 -5.48 -3.34 19.74
CA TYR A 121 -4.95 -2.19 18.99
C TYR A 121 -5.18 -2.36 17.48
N ASN A 122 -4.79 -3.49 16.88
CA ASN A 122 -4.98 -3.76 15.45
C ASN A 122 -6.46 -3.77 15.06
N ARG A 123 -7.34 -4.34 15.90
CA ARG A 123 -8.81 -4.31 15.72
C ARG A 123 -9.35 -2.87 15.71
N MET A 124 -8.95 -2.03 16.67
CA MET A 124 -9.33 -0.62 16.72
C MET A 124 -8.80 0.15 15.49
N ARG A 125 -7.53 -0.07 15.13
CA ARG A 125 -6.88 0.61 14.00
C ARG A 125 -7.51 0.24 12.66
N LYS A 126 -7.90 -1.02 12.45
CA LYS A 126 -8.69 -1.47 11.30
C LYS A 126 -9.94 -0.58 11.10
N VAL A 127 -10.75 -0.42 12.16
CA VAL A 127 -11.97 0.41 12.12
C VAL A 127 -11.67 1.90 11.86
N GLN A 128 -10.64 2.45 12.50
CA GLN A 128 -10.22 3.85 12.27
C GLN A 128 -9.80 4.08 10.81
N VAL A 129 -9.06 3.14 10.22
CA VAL A 129 -8.53 3.28 8.85
C VAL A 129 -9.62 3.03 7.80
N SER A 130 -10.58 2.12 8.02
CA SER A 130 -11.76 1.98 7.15
C SER A 130 -12.52 3.31 7.03
N ARG A 131 -12.82 3.96 8.16
CA ARG A 131 -13.49 5.29 8.17
C ARG A 131 -12.64 6.38 7.50
N LEU A 132 -11.31 6.33 7.66
CA LEU A 132 -10.40 7.25 6.96
C LEU A 132 -10.43 7.02 5.44
N LEU A 133 -10.53 5.77 4.99
CA LEU A 133 -10.61 5.42 3.56
C LEU A 133 -11.92 5.86 2.92
N GLU A 134 -13.06 5.72 3.61
CA GLU A 134 -14.35 6.28 3.19
C GLU A 134 -14.25 7.80 2.99
N LEU A 135 -13.69 8.52 3.97
CA LEU A 135 -13.49 9.96 3.92
C LEU A 135 -12.47 10.42 2.86
N LEU A 136 -11.47 9.60 2.54
CA LEU A 136 -10.51 9.86 1.46
C LEU A 136 -11.13 9.58 0.08
N HIS A 137 -11.90 8.49 -0.06
CA HIS A 137 -12.64 8.16 -1.28
C HIS A 137 -13.62 9.29 -1.63
N GLN A 138 -14.44 9.75 -0.67
CA GLN A 138 -15.35 10.89 -0.87
C GLN A 138 -14.62 12.19 -1.27
N LYS A 139 -13.37 12.39 -0.84
CA LYS A 139 -12.55 13.55 -1.22
C LYS A 139 -11.93 13.39 -2.61
N LEU A 140 -11.59 12.17 -3.02
CA LEU A 140 -11.12 11.87 -4.38
C LEU A 140 -12.25 11.97 -5.41
N ALA A 141 -13.45 11.47 -5.08
CA ALA A 141 -14.64 11.58 -5.94
C ALA A 141 -15.12 13.03 -6.18
N LYS A 142 -14.65 13.99 -5.37
CA LYS A 142 -14.88 15.43 -5.54
C LYS A 142 -13.71 16.17 -6.20
N ALA A 143 -12.64 15.46 -6.56
CA ALA A 143 -11.37 16.05 -7.01
C ALA A 143 -10.78 15.41 -8.29
N LEU A 144 -11.36 14.31 -8.76
CA LEU A 144 -10.99 13.58 -9.98
C LEU A 144 -12.22 13.38 -10.87
N SER A 145 -12.01 13.14 -12.16
CA SER A 145 -13.06 12.57 -13.03
C SER A 145 -13.45 11.17 -12.54
N HIS A 146 -14.62 10.68 -12.97
CA HIS A 146 -15.10 9.34 -12.65
C HIS A 146 -14.09 8.25 -13.08
N ASP A 147 -13.49 8.40 -14.26
CA ASP A 147 -12.67 7.34 -14.86
C ASP A 147 -11.23 7.37 -14.32
N ASP A 148 -10.73 8.56 -13.95
CA ASP A 148 -9.49 8.70 -13.18
C ASP A 148 -9.64 8.16 -11.76
N LEU A 149 -10.79 8.40 -11.11
CA LEU A 149 -11.13 7.79 -9.83
C LEU A 149 -11.17 6.26 -9.95
N HIS A 150 -11.91 5.72 -10.92
CA HIS A 150 -12.01 4.28 -11.17
C HIS A 150 -10.63 3.66 -11.41
N SER A 151 -9.78 4.32 -12.21
CA SER A 151 -8.40 3.88 -12.47
C SER A 151 -7.52 3.88 -11.21
N VAL A 152 -7.65 4.88 -10.34
CA VAL A 152 -6.98 4.91 -9.03
C VAL A 152 -7.48 3.78 -8.12
N LEU A 153 -8.80 3.55 -8.07
CA LEU A 153 -9.40 2.50 -7.24
C LEU A 153 -8.94 1.11 -7.70
N ALA A 154 -9.04 0.80 -8.99
CA ALA A 154 -8.61 -0.48 -9.56
C ALA A 154 -7.12 -0.76 -9.31
N LEU A 155 -6.24 0.22 -9.54
CA LEU A 155 -4.80 0.10 -9.26
C LEU A 155 -4.50 -0.07 -7.76
N SER A 156 -5.29 0.56 -6.88
CA SER A 156 -5.16 0.40 -5.44
C SER A 156 -5.61 -0.98 -4.95
N LYS A 157 -6.71 -1.50 -5.49
CA LYS A 157 -7.22 -2.85 -5.21
C LYS A 157 -6.22 -3.92 -5.63
N ALA A 158 -5.73 -3.90 -6.88
CA ALA A 158 -4.79 -4.91 -7.36
C ALA A 158 -3.47 -4.93 -6.56
N LYS A 159 -2.99 -3.77 -6.11
CA LYS A 159 -1.80 -3.71 -5.23
C LYS A 159 -2.09 -4.14 -3.80
N TYR A 160 -3.27 -3.85 -3.28
CA TYR A 160 -3.75 -4.33 -1.98
C TYR A 160 -3.81 -5.85 -1.96
N GLU A 161 -4.47 -6.47 -2.94
CA GLU A 161 -4.71 -7.92 -2.99
C GLU A 161 -3.37 -8.68 -3.00
N ASN A 162 -2.42 -8.29 -3.86
CA ASN A 162 -1.10 -8.91 -3.92
C ASN A 162 -0.32 -8.85 -2.59
N ILE A 163 -0.35 -7.71 -1.89
CA ILE A 163 0.39 -7.53 -0.62
C ILE A 163 -0.35 -8.18 0.55
N PHE A 164 -1.69 -8.11 0.55
CA PHE A 164 -2.55 -8.76 1.54
C PHE A 164 -2.38 -10.28 1.49
N GLU A 165 -2.39 -10.88 0.30
CA GLU A 165 -2.19 -12.33 0.12
C GLU A 165 -0.79 -12.79 0.50
N ALA A 166 0.26 -12.10 0.04
CA ALA A 166 1.64 -12.43 0.42
C ALA A 166 1.85 -12.38 1.94
N THR A 167 1.28 -11.36 2.61
CA THR A 167 1.33 -11.24 4.07
C THR A 167 0.49 -12.31 4.77
N ARG A 168 -0.69 -12.65 4.24
CA ARG A 168 -1.59 -13.68 4.76
C ARG A 168 -0.94 -15.06 4.72
N GLU A 169 -0.24 -15.38 3.63
CA GLU A 169 0.42 -16.67 3.45
C GLU A 169 1.69 -16.78 4.32
N GLN A 170 2.49 -15.72 4.43
CA GLN A 170 3.58 -15.65 5.40
C GLN A 170 3.08 -15.91 6.83
N GLN A 171 1.97 -15.27 7.23
CA GLN A 171 1.36 -15.45 8.54
C GLN A 171 0.72 -16.84 8.74
N ARG A 172 0.30 -17.53 7.67
CA ARG A 172 -0.13 -18.94 7.73
C ARG A 172 1.06 -19.86 7.99
N ALA A 173 2.19 -19.66 7.29
CA ALA A 173 3.41 -20.42 7.54
C ALA A 173 3.90 -20.24 8.99
N THR A 174 4.02 -19.00 9.46
CA THR A 174 4.39 -18.70 10.86
C THR A 174 3.42 -19.33 11.86
N PHE A 175 2.10 -19.33 11.59
CA PHE A 175 1.12 -19.97 12.45
C PHE A 175 1.27 -21.49 12.47
N ALA A 176 1.45 -22.13 11.31
CA ALA A 176 1.68 -23.57 11.21
C ALA A 176 2.97 -24.01 11.92
N ASP A 177 4.02 -23.18 11.93
CA ASP A 177 5.25 -23.46 12.67
C ASP A 177 5.07 -23.29 14.19
N LEU A 178 4.28 -22.31 14.64
CA LEU A 178 3.89 -22.20 16.06
C LEU A 178 3.09 -23.43 16.52
N LEU A 179 2.14 -23.93 15.72
CA LEU A 179 1.39 -25.15 16.07
C LEU A 179 2.31 -26.37 16.24
N LYS A 180 3.33 -26.53 15.38
CA LYS A 180 4.36 -27.58 15.52
C LYS A 180 5.17 -27.43 16.81
N GLU A 181 5.59 -26.20 17.14
CA GLU A 181 6.38 -25.90 18.34
C GLU A 181 5.60 -26.23 19.62
N TYR A 182 4.34 -25.81 19.70
CA TYR A 182 3.42 -26.10 20.80
C TYR A 182 2.88 -27.54 20.78
N LYS A 183 3.19 -28.32 19.72
CA LYS A 183 2.77 -29.71 19.49
C LYS A 183 1.24 -29.90 19.38
N ILE A 184 0.55 -28.86 18.94
CA ILE A 184 -0.91 -28.87 18.72
C ILE A 184 -1.20 -29.66 17.45
N SER A 185 -2.17 -30.56 17.51
CA SER A 185 -2.53 -31.45 16.41
C SER A 185 -3.55 -30.80 15.47
N GLY A 186 -3.57 -31.24 14.21
CA GLY A 186 -4.52 -30.76 13.21
C GLY A 186 -6.00 -31.10 13.47
N LYS A 187 -6.33 -31.84 14.55
CA LYS A 187 -7.71 -32.07 14.98
C LYS A 187 -8.23 -30.91 15.83
N GLU A 188 -7.43 -30.46 16.80
CA GLU A 188 -7.79 -29.38 17.74
C GLU A 188 -8.05 -28.05 17.00
N VAL A 189 -7.39 -27.83 15.87
CA VAL A 189 -7.60 -26.66 14.99
C VAL A 189 -8.99 -26.65 14.34
N VAL A 190 -9.53 -27.82 13.98
CA VAL A 190 -10.82 -27.94 13.27
C VAL A 190 -12.00 -27.76 14.25
N GLU A 191 -11.80 -28.10 15.52
CA GLU A 191 -12.81 -27.90 16.57
C GLU A 191 -12.98 -26.40 16.87
N GLU A 192 -11.89 -25.64 17.13
CA GLU A 192 -12.00 -24.19 17.38
C GLU A 192 -12.36 -23.35 16.13
N GLU A 193 -12.05 -23.77 14.90
CA GLU A 193 -12.56 -23.10 13.68
C GLU A 193 -14.07 -23.36 13.41
N SER A 194 -14.78 -24.10 14.28
CA SER A 194 -16.21 -24.41 14.14
C SER A 194 -17.15 -23.74 15.15
N GLU A 195 -16.62 -22.92 16.08
CA GLU A 195 -17.39 -22.28 17.17
C GLU A 195 -17.62 -20.75 17.01
N ASP A 196 -17.18 -20.12 15.90
CA ASP A 196 -17.19 -18.65 15.64
C ASP A 196 -18.11 -18.24 14.46
#